data_AF-H1D2R8-F1
#
_entry.id   AF-H1D2R8-F1
#
_cell.length_a   1.000
_cell.length_b   1.000
_cell.length_c   1.000
_cell.angle_alpha   90.00
_cell.angle_beta   90.00
_cell.angle_gamma   90.00
#
_symmetry.space_group_name_H-M   'P 1'
#
loop_
_entity.id
_entity.type
_entity.pdbx_description
1 polymer ?
#
loop_
_entity_poly.entity_id
_entity_poly.type
_entity_poly.pdbx_seq_one_letter_code
_entity_poly.pdbx_strand_id
1 'polypeptide(L)'
;MYRYVPKKTVSSYRSKCSPFLIQLSNELKEELGPSQVVLVGSGGSGLVLRDGNGPFDLDYNLCFHHLPDEWRTHPEKLKAHIRQVLDSLFPDDYSYGKESTSVLTYLVHKDGAVIFHLDLGILMKNSQGWSRLIHDKVENTYRWNLVGNTNKLSSKIDRIHKAKKWNNLRSLYLRKKNQDLHEGKSSSSFETYAEAINDLYNRLT
;
A
#
# COMPACT_ATOMS: atom_id res chain seq x y z
N MET A 1 11.61 -15.96 -9.67
CA MET A 1 12.61 -15.00 -9.15
C MET A 1 12.10 -13.56 -9.30
N TYR A 2 12.18 -12.78 -8.23
CA TYR A 2 11.85 -11.37 -8.22
C TYR A 2 12.80 -10.51 -9.06
N ARG A 3 12.22 -9.48 -9.68
CA ARG A 3 12.94 -8.41 -10.38
C ARG A 3 12.21 -7.08 -10.21
N TYR A 4 12.95 -5.98 -10.34
CA TYR A 4 12.34 -4.64 -10.36
C TYR A 4 11.42 -4.46 -11.56
N VAL A 5 10.25 -3.90 -11.32
CA VAL A 5 9.35 -3.44 -12.36
C VAL A 5 9.91 -2.15 -12.97
N PRO A 6 9.99 -2.02 -14.31
CA PRO A 6 10.50 -0.81 -14.94
C PRO A 6 9.70 0.42 -14.51
N LYS A 7 10.40 1.55 -14.23
CA LYS A 7 9.76 2.80 -13.78
C LYS A 7 8.66 3.27 -14.74
N LYS A 8 8.85 3.10 -16.05
CA LYS A 8 7.85 3.43 -17.08
C LYS A 8 6.56 2.60 -16.91
N THR A 9 6.70 1.31 -16.63
CA THR A 9 5.56 0.42 -16.35
C THR A 9 4.85 0.86 -15.08
N VAL A 10 5.57 1.05 -13.97
CA VAL A 10 4.99 1.54 -12.71
C VAL A 10 4.25 2.87 -12.91
N SER A 11 4.86 3.81 -13.63
CA SER A 11 4.26 5.11 -13.92
C SER A 11 2.99 5.00 -14.75
N SER A 12 2.93 4.09 -15.72
CA SER A 12 1.74 3.87 -16.54
C SER A 12 0.56 3.40 -15.70
N TYR A 13 0.77 2.45 -14.78
CA TYR A 13 -0.30 1.98 -13.88
C TYR A 13 -0.70 3.03 -12.86
N ARG A 14 0.26 3.79 -12.32
CA ARG A 14 -0.05 4.95 -11.48
C ARG A 14 -0.98 5.94 -12.20
N SER A 15 -0.67 6.29 -13.45
CA SER A 15 -1.50 7.20 -14.26
C SER A 15 -2.90 6.65 -14.56
N LYS A 16 -3.08 5.32 -14.60
CA LYS A 16 -4.39 4.69 -14.74
C LYS A 16 -5.19 4.70 -13.43
N CYS A 17 -4.54 4.43 -12.30
CA CYS A 17 -5.23 4.28 -11.02
C CYS A 17 -5.56 5.62 -10.35
N SER A 18 -4.66 6.60 -10.46
CA SER A 18 -4.82 7.89 -9.77
C SER A 18 -6.12 8.64 -10.10
N PRO A 19 -6.60 8.71 -11.36
CA PRO A 19 -7.87 9.35 -11.67
C PRO A 19 -9.06 8.76 -10.90
N PHE A 20 -9.19 7.42 -10.84
CA PHE A 20 -10.28 6.75 -10.12
C PHE A 20 -10.22 7.02 -8.61
N LEU A 21 -9.03 6.99 -8.01
CA LEU A 21 -8.88 7.28 -6.58
C LEU A 21 -9.14 8.75 -6.24
N ILE A 22 -8.78 9.68 -7.12
CA ILE A 22 -9.12 11.09 -6.97
C ILE A 22 -10.63 11.30 -7.08
N GLN A 23 -11.27 10.65 -8.04
CA GLN A 23 -12.72 10.70 -8.19
C GLN A 23 -13.44 10.11 -6.97
N LEU A 24 -12.97 8.98 -6.44
CA LEU A 24 -13.45 8.41 -5.18
C LEU A 24 -13.40 9.44 -4.04
N SER A 25 -12.27 10.12 -3.87
CA SER A 25 -12.14 11.17 -2.85
C SER A 25 -13.10 12.34 -3.07
N ASN A 26 -13.47 12.65 -4.32
CA ASN A 26 -14.39 13.74 -4.63
C ASN A 26 -15.83 13.33 -4.34
N GLU A 27 -16.24 12.12 -4.72
CA GLU A 27 -17.61 11.62 -4.49
C GLU A 27 -17.92 11.44 -3.00
N LEU A 28 -16.93 11.01 -2.22
CA LEU A 28 -17.08 10.86 -0.78
C LEU A 28 -17.03 12.18 0.00
N LYS A 29 -16.66 13.29 -0.63
CA LYS A 29 -16.29 14.53 0.07
C LYS A 29 -17.44 15.14 0.87
N GLU A 30 -18.65 15.12 0.31
CA GLU A 30 -19.82 15.73 0.97
C GLU A 30 -20.22 14.96 2.23
N GLU A 31 -20.13 13.62 2.21
CA GLU A 31 -20.55 12.75 3.31
C GLU A 31 -19.44 12.50 4.33
N LEU A 32 -18.20 12.30 3.87
CA LEU A 32 -17.06 11.91 4.72
C LEU A 32 -16.09 13.06 5.01
N GLY A 33 -16.24 14.20 4.33
CA GLY A 33 -15.29 15.30 4.37
C GLY A 33 -14.08 15.12 3.44
N PRO A 34 -13.16 16.10 3.42
CA PRO A 34 -12.01 16.08 2.53
C PRO A 34 -11.02 14.96 2.89
N SER A 35 -10.56 14.24 1.86
CA SER A 35 -9.58 13.18 1.98
C SER A 35 -8.39 13.39 1.03
N GLN A 36 -7.28 12.71 1.31
CA GLN A 36 -6.08 12.72 0.46
C GLN A 36 -5.70 11.32 0.02
N VAL A 37 -5.43 11.16 -1.27
CA VAL A 37 -4.90 9.91 -1.82
C VAL A 37 -3.38 9.96 -1.84
N VAL A 38 -2.73 9.04 -1.15
CA VAL A 38 -1.27 8.96 -1.04
C VAL A 38 -0.77 7.63 -1.56
N LEU A 39 0.08 7.64 -2.59
CA LEU A 39 0.83 6.46 -3.01
C LEU A 39 1.89 6.13 -1.95
N VAL A 40 1.87 4.92 -1.42
CA VAL A 40 2.76 4.45 -0.36
C VAL A 40 3.52 3.20 -0.79
N GLY A 41 4.28 2.62 0.14
CA GLY A 41 4.98 1.36 -0.07
C GLY A 41 6.02 1.41 -1.18
N SER A 42 6.09 0.31 -1.94
CA SER A 42 7.11 0.10 -2.95
C SER A 42 6.93 1.00 -4.19
N GLY A 43 5.68 1.40 -4.46
CA GLY A 43 5.30 2.30 -5.55
C GLY A 43 5.86 3.71 -5.39
N GLY A 44 5.83 4.24 -4.15
CA GLY A 44 6.38 5.58 -3.84
C GLY A 44 7.91 5.63 -3.78
N SER A 45 8.56 4.49 -3.54
CA SER A 45 10.02 4.40 -3.31
C SER A 45 10.80 3.82 -4.50
N GLY A 46 10.13 3.44 -5.60
CA GLY A 46 10.81 2.80 -6.74
C GLY A 46 11.34 1.40 -6.41
N LEU A 47 10.69 0.74 -5.46
CA LEU A 47 11.04 -0.59 -4.95
C LEU A 47 10.07 -1.68 -5.41
N VAL A 48 9.19 -1.37 -6.38
CA VAL A 48 8.21 -2.33 -6.92
C VAL A 48 8.92 -3.53 -7.52
N LEU A 49 8.61 -4.72 -6.99
CA LEU A 49 9.11 -6.00 -7.48
C LEU A 49 7.97 -6.81 -8.09
N ARG A 50 8.31 -7.70 -9.02
CA ARG A 50 7.43 -8.76 -9.52
C ARG A 50 8.17 -10.08 -9.58
N ASP A 51 7.49 -11.18 -9.33
CA ASP A 51 8.05 -12.52 -9.52
C ASP A 51 7.89 -12.96 -10.97
N GLY A 52 9.00 -13.09 -11.71
CA GLY A 52 8.95 -13.46 -13.13
C GLY A 52 8.09 -12.51 -13.97
N ASN A 53 7.06 -13.07 -14.61
CA ASN A 53 6.03 -12.34 -15.37
C ASN A 53 4.71 -12.17 -14.61
N GLY A 54 4.70 -12.50 -13.32
CA GLY A 54 3.54 -12.33 -12.45
C GLY A 54 3.15 -10.86 -12.23
N PRO A 55 2.01 -10.66 -11.55
CA PRO A 55 1.49 -9.34 -11.25
C PRO A 55 2.42 -8.57 -10.30
N PHE A 56 2.14 -7.28 -10.18
CA PHE A 56 2.76 -6.40 -9.20
C PHE A 56 1.71 -5.42 -8.66
N ASP A 57 2.06 -4.75 -7.56
CA ASP A 57 1.07 -4.04 -6.76
C ASP A 57 1.44 -2.57 -6.61
N LEU A 58 0.42 -1.71 -6.49
CA LEU A 58 0.58 -0.36 -5.96
C LEU A 58 -0.32 -0.13 -4.76
N ASP A 59 0.33 0.27 -3.67
CA ASP A 59 -0.31 0.58 -2.40
C ASP A 59 -0.69 2.07 -2.35
N TYR A 60 -1.95 2.36 -2.06
CA TYR A 60 -2.46 3.69 -1.80
C TYR A 60 -3.10 3.77 -0.42
N ASN A 61 -3.09 4.95 0.16
CA ASN A 61 -3.90 5.28 1.32
C ASN A 61 -4.90 6.38 0.95
N LEU A 62 -6.16 6.20 1.37
CA LEU A 62 -7.17 7.24 1.47
C LEU A 62 -7.13 7.81 2.89
N CYS A 63 -6.70 9.05 3.03
CA CYS A 63 -6.37 9.67 4.32
C CYS A 63 -7.38 10.76 4.68
N PHE A 64 -8.14 10.56 5.76
CA PHE A 64 -9.05 11.55 6.33
C PHE A 64 -8.40 12.28 7.50
N HIS A 65 -8.24 13.61 7.39
CA HIS A 65 -7.77 14.41 8.52
C HIS A 65 -8.82 14.56 9.62
N HIS A 66 -10.08 14.57 9.19
CA HIS A 66 -11.26 14.55 10.04
C HIS A 66 -12.26 13.62 9.36
N LEU A 67 -12.95 12.80 10.15
CA LEU A 67 -14.02 11.93 9.69
C LEU A 67 -15.20 12.11 10.65
N PRO A 68 -16.43 12.32 10.16
CA PRO A 68 -17.60 12.49 11.02
C PRO A 68 -17.79 11.30 11.97
N ASP A 69 -18.30 11.56 13.17
CA ASP A 69 -18.46 10.53 14.21
C ASP A 69 -19.37 9.38 13.78
N GLU A 70 -20.40 9.66 12.99
CA GLU A 70 -21.32 8.66 12.43
C GLU A 70 -20.59 7.58 11.61
N TRP A 71 -19.54 7.96 10.88
CA TRP A 71 -18.71 7.06 10.09
C TRP A 71 -17.55 6.48 10.90
N ARG A 72 -16.92 7.30 11.74
CA ARG A 72 -15.79 6.91 12.58
C ARG A 72 -16.13 5.77 13.54
N THR A 73 -17.33 5.79 14.10
CA THR A 73 -17.84 4.80 15.06
C THR A 73 -18.46 3.56 14.40
N HIS A 74 -18.67 3.59 13.08
CA HIS A 74 -19.14 2.46 12.27
C HIS A 74 -18.14 2.11 11.15
N PRO A 75 -16.91 1.71 11.51
CA PRO A 75 -15.84 1.45 10.55
C PRO A 75 -16.18 0.38 9.49
N GLU A 76 -17.03 -0.59 9.83
CA GLU A 76 -17.57 -1.60 8.91
C GLU A 76 -18.42 -0.97 7.80
N LYS A 77 -19.33 -0.05 8.18
CA LYS A 77 -20.19 0.67 7.22
C LYS A 77 -19.36 1.57 6.33
N LEU A 78 -18.39 2.26 6.93
CA LEU A 78 -17.44 3.10 6.19
C LEU A 78 -16.69 2.30 5.13
N LYS A 79 -16.10 1.15 5.50
CA LYS A 79 -15.34 0.32 4.56
C LYS A 79 -16.21 -0.20 3.43
N ALA A 80 -17.43 -0.65 3.75
CA ALA A 80 -18.40 -1.13 2.77
C ALA A 80 -18.85 -0.01 1.82
N HIS A 81 -19.13 1.18 2.34
CA HIS A 81 -19.55 2.33 1.55
C HIS A 81 -18.43 2.80 0.60
N ILE A 82 -17.20 2.98 1.10
CA ILE A 82 -16.04 3.32 0.26
C ILE A 82 -15.82 2.28 -0.83
N ARG A 83 -15.98 0.99 -0.49
CA ARG A 83 -15.92 -0.09 -1.49
C ARG A 83 -17.00 0.09 -2.55
N GLN A 84 -18.26 0.29 -2.17
CA GLN A 84 -19.37 0.43 -3.13
C GLN A 84 -19.16 1.61 -4.09
N VAL A 85 -18.72 2.76 -3.58
CA VAL A 85 -18.40 3.91 -4.43
C VAL A 85 -17.26 3.54 -5.39
N LEU A 86 -16.19 2.94 -4.88
CA LEU A 86 -15.06 2.54 -5.71
C LEU A 86 -15.42 1.44 -6.76
N ASP A 87 -16.28 0.49 -6.42
CA ASP A 87 -16.82 -0.53 -7.33
C ASP A 87 -17.56 0.15 -8.51
N SER A 88 -18.29 1.25 -8.26
CA SER A 88 -19.01 2.00 -9.31
C SER A 88 -18.12 2.84 -10.23
N LEU A 89 -16.90 3.14 -9.78
CA LEU A 89 -15.92 3.95 -10.52
C LEU A 89 -15.03 3.13 -11.44
N PHE A 90 -14.86 1.85 -11.14
CA PHE A 90 -13.93 1.01 -11.87
C PHE A 90 -14.56 0.40 -13.13
N PRO A 91 -13.79 0.32 -14.24
CA PRO A 91 -14.23 -0.34 -15.46
C PRO A 91 -14.23 -1.87 -15.34
N ASP A 92 -14.84 -2.55 -16.31
CA ASP A 92 -15.04 -4.01 -16.32
C ASP A 92 -13.76 -4.87 -16.20
N ASP A 93 -12.59 -4.32 -16.56
CA ASP A 93 -11.31 -5.00 -16.43
C ASP A 93 -10.75 -4.98 -15.00
N TYR A 94 -11.45 -4.33 -14.07
CA TYR A 94 -11.16 -4.33 -12.65
C TYR A 94 -12.18 -5.19 -11.92
N SER A 95 -11.70 -6.03 -11.01
CA SER A 95 -12.59 -6.79 -10.13
C SER A 95 -12.19 -6.57 -8.68
N TYR A 96 -13.17 -6.44 -7.80
CA TYR A 96 -12.91 -6.54 -6.38
C TYR A 96 -12.25 -7.89 -6.08
N GLY A 97 -11.07 -7.83 -5.47
CA GLY A 97 -10.33 -9.02 -5.06
C GLY A 97 -10.94 -9.62 -3.80
N LYS A 98 -10.08 -10.29 -3.01
CA LYS A 98 -10.50 -10.77 -1.70
C LYS A 98 -10.57 -9.60 -0.73
N GLU A 99 -11.63 -9.56 0.09
CA GLU A 99 -11.65 -8.63 1.22
C GLU A 99 -10.44 -8.88 2.11
N SER A 100 -9.52 -7.91 2.16
CA SER A 100 -8.30 -8.00 2.94
C SER A 100 -8.52 -7.37 4.32
N THR A 101 -7.75 -7.85 5.29
CA THR A 101 -7.78 -7.39 6.68
C THR A 101 -7.55 -5.88 6.75
N SER A 102 -6.64 -5.30 5.97
CA SER A 102 -6.19 -3.91 6.16
C SER A 102 -6.34 -3.00 4.94
N VAL A 103 -6.82 -3.54 3.81
CA VAL A 103 -6.95 -2.84 2.53
C VAL A 103 -8.18 -3.33 1.75
N LEU A 104 -8.64 -2.51 0.82
CA LEU A 104 -9.48 -2.93 -0.30
C LEU A 104 -8.55 -3.26 -1.47
N THR A 105 -8.56 -4.51 -1.93
CA THR A 105 -7.72 -4.97 -3.04
C THR A 105 -8.55 -5.07 -4.30
N TYR A 106 -8.10 -4.45 -5.37
CA TYR A 106 -8.69 -4.58 -6.71
C TYR A 106 -7.69 -5.21 -7.67
N LEU A 107 -8.18 -6.15 -8.48
CA LEU A 107 -7.39 -6.88 -9.46
C LEU A 107 -7.66 -6.29 -10.83
N VAL A 108 -6.60 -6.04 -11.60
CA VAL A 108 -6.72 -5.66 -13.01
C VAL A 108 -6.40 -6.85 -13.89
N HIS A 109 -7.30 -7.12 -14.81
CA HIS A 109 -7.25 -8.26 -15.72
C HIS A 109 -6.83 -7.85 -17.11
N LYS A 110 -6.11 -8.73 -17.79
CA LYS A 110 -5.86 -8.65 -19.22
C LYS A 110 -5.77 -10.05 -19.79
N ASP A 111 -6.51 -10.27 -20.88
CA ASP A 111 -6.55 -11.56 -21.58
C ASP A 111 -6.87 -12.73 -20.62
N GLY A 112 -7.75 -12.49 -19.63
CA GLY A 112 -8.16 -13.47 -18.62
C GLY A 112 -7.17 -13.70 -17.47
N ALA A 113 -6.05 -12.97 -17.41
CA ALA A 113 -5.06 -13.09 -16.34
C ALA A 113 -4.98 -11.81 -15.48
N VAL A 114 -4.76 -11.98 -14.17
CA VAL A 114 -4.46 -10.87 -13.26
C VAL A 114 -3.04 -10.37 -13.53
N ILE A 115 -2.91 -9.10 -13.88
CA ILE A 115 -1.62 -8.48 -14.23
C ILE A 115 -1.16 -7.43 -13.22
N PHE A 116 -2.05 -6.97 -12.34
CA PHE A 116 -1.79 -5.88 -11.42
C PHE A 116 -2.78 -5.88 -10.25
N HIS A 117 -2.32 -5.50 -9.06
CA HIS A 117 -3.16 -5.28 -7.89
C HIS A 117 -3.08 -3.82 -7.44
N LEU A 118 -4.24 -3.28 -7.09
CA LEU A 118 -4.39 -2.00 -6.42
C LEU A 118 -4.82 -2.26 -4.98
N ASP A 119 -4.01 -1.85 -4.01
CA ASP A 119 -4.36 -1.94 -2.61
C ASP A 119 -4.67 -0.55 -2.05
N LEU A 120 -5.87 -0.36 -1.51
CA LEU A 120 -6.30 0.89 -0.89
C LEU A 120 -6.49 0.72 0.62
N GLY A 121 -5.60 1.31 1.41
CA GLY A 121 -5.76 1.46 2.85
C GLY A 121 -6.64 2.67 3.20
N ILE A 122 -7.48 2.54 4.22
CA ILE A 122 -8.30 3.65 4.73
C ILE A 122 -7.70 4.12 6.06
N LEU A 123 -7.34 5.39 6.13
CA LEU A 123 -6.69 5.99 7.29
C LEU A 123 -7.46 7.20 7.79
N MET A 124 -7.47 7.39 9.10
CA MET A 124 -7.92 8.62 9.72
C MET A 124 -6.87 9.16 10.69
N LYS A 125 -6.81 10.48 10.84
CA LYS A 125 -5.99 11.13 11.86
C LYS A 125 -6.79 11.25 13.16
N ASN A 126 -6.18 10.85 14.27
CA ASN A 126 -6.69 11.04 15.63
C ASN A 126 -5.63 11.72 16.51
N SER A 127 -5.92 11.86 17.80
CA SER A 127 -5.03 12.51 18.78
C SER A 127 -3.68 11.80 18.95
N GLN A 128 -3.61 10.49 18.67
CA GLN A 128 -2.40 9.68 18.77
C GLN A 128 -1.61 9.61 17.46
N GLY A 129 -2.22 9.98 16.33
CA GLY A 129 -1.59 9.96 15.01
C GLY A 129 -2.50 9.39 13.93
N TRP A 130 -1.90 8.79 12.90
CA TRP A 130 -2.65 8.12 11.84
C TRP A 130 -3.04 6.70 12.29
N SER A 131 -4.31 6.36 12.21
CA SER A 131 -4.80 5.00 12.40
C SER A 131 -5.35 4.45 11.09
N ARG A 132 -5.04 3.19 10.81
CA ARG A 132 -5.55 2.43 9.67
C ARG A 132 -6.77 1.62 10.10
N LEU A 133 -7.77 1.57 9.23
CA LEU A 133 -8.92 0.70 9.40
C LEU A 133 -8.53 -0.76 9.13
N ILE A 134 -8.79 -1.64 10.10
CA ILE A 134 -8.50 -3.07 10.05
C ILE A 134 -9.78 -3.86 10.33
N HIS A 135 -10.06 -4.87 9.50
CA HIS A 135 -11.02 -5.94 9.71
C HIS A 135 -10.32 -7.16 10.27
N ASP A 136 -10.54 -7.41 11.56
CA ASP A 136 -10.13 -8.65 12.19
C ASP A 136 -11.09 -9.77 11.80
N LYS A 137 -10.60 -10.71 10.99
CA LYS A 137 -11.42 -11.80 10.46
C LYS A 137 -11.69 -12.90 11.48
N VAL A 138 -10.88 -13.00 12.53
CA VAL A 138 -11.07 -14.02 13.57
C VAL A 138 -12.27 -13.64 14.42
N GLU A 139 -12.27 -12.39 14.91
CA GLU A 139 -13.35 -11.86 15.73
C GLU A 139 -14.50 -11.26 14.89
N ASN A 140 -14.31 -11.15 13.58
CA ASN A 140 -15.18 -10.43 12.65
C ASN A 140 -15.50 -8.98 13.10
N THR A 141 -14.48 -8.28 13.60
CA THR A 141 -14.61 -6.90 14.11
C THR A 141 -13.79 -5.91 13.30
N TYR A 142 -14.24 -4.67 13.28
CA TYR A 142 -13.54 -3.57 12.61
C TYR A 142 -12.97 -2.61 13.64
N ARG A 143 -11.70 -2.23 13.49
CA ARG A 143 -11.01 -1.34 14.43
C ARG A 143 -10.05 -0.37 13.74
N TRP A 144 -9.82 0.75 14.40
CA TRP A 144 -8.77 1.70 14.03
C TRP A 144 -7.46 1.33 14.73
N ASN A 145 -6.50 0.84 13.96
CA ASN A 145 -5.18 0.47 14.47
C ASN A 145 -4.16 1.58 14.22
N LEU A 146 -3.51 2.08 15.28
CA LEU A 146 -2.48 3.10 15.16
C LEU A 146 -1.35 2.61 14.23
N VAL A 147 -1.05 3.37 13.19
CA VAL A 147 0.09 3.10 12.32
C VAL A 147 1.35 3.45 13.10
N GLY A 148 2.19 2.43 13.35
CA GLY A 148 3.43 2.63 14.09
C GLY A 148 4.27 3.74 13.48
N ASN A 149 4.81 4.61 14.33
CA ASN A 149 5.70 5.70 13.91
C ASN A 149 6.96 5.10 13.25
N THR A 150 7.02 5.10 11.91
CA THR A 150 8.19 4.66 11.13
C THR A 150 9.39 5.60 11.26
N ASN A 151 9.37 6.55 12.20
CA ASN A 151 10.39 7.57 12.42
C ASN A 151 11.80 6.97 12.57
N LYS A 152 11.93 5.78 13.18
CA LYS A 152 13.21 5.08 13.30
C LYS A 152 13.75 4.58 11.95
N LEU A 153 12.88 4.19 11.04
CA LEU A 153 13.27 3.71 9.71
C LEU A 153 13.56 4.90 8.79
N SER A 154 12.78 5.97 8.91
CA SER A 154 12.97 7.22 8.16
C SER A 154 14.36 7.80 8.34
N SER A 155 14.82 7.94 9.60
CA SER A 155 16.15 8.50 9.87
C SER A 155 17.30 7.63 9.33
N LYS A 156 17.13 6.29 9.32
CA LYS A 156 18.09 5.37 8.71
C LYS A 156 18.12 5.51 7.18
N ILE A 157 16.94 5.62 6.55
CA ILE A 157 16.80 5.88 5.12
C ILE A 157 17.48 7.20 4.74
N ASP A 158 17.28 8.26 5.52
CA ASP A 158 17.92 9.55 5.29
C ASP A 158 19.44 9.46 5.33
N ARG A 159 20.00 8.72 6.29
CA ARG A 159 21.46 8.47 6.35
C ARG A 159 21.94 7.68 5.13
N ILE A 160 21.20 6.66 4.68
CA ILE A 160 21.52 5.89 3.47
C ILE A 160 21.51 6.79 2.22
N HIS A 161 20.55 7.71 2.10
CA HIS A 161 20.51 8.70 1.02
C HIS A 161 21.70 9.66 1.09
N LYS A 162 21.99 10.24 2.26
CA LYS A 162 23.16 11.12 2.47
C LYS A 162 24.47 10.43 2.12
N ALA A 163 24.60 9.14 2.42
CA ALA A 163 25.75 8.32 2.04
C ALA A 163 25.77 7.89 0.56
N LYS A 164 24.77 8.28 -0.25
CA LYS A 164 24.59 7.88 -1.66
C LYS A 164 24.52 6.36 -1.86
N LYS A 165 23.97 5.61 -0.89
CA LYS A 165 23.90 4.13 -0.91
C LYS A 165 22.52 3.57 -1.27
N TRP A 166 21.67 4.37 -1.91
CA TRP A 166 20.33 3.94 -2.31
C TRP A 166 20.36 2.69 -3.20
N ASN A 167 21.25 2.63 -4.19
CA ASN A 167 21.38 1.45 -5.05
C ASN A 167 21.85 0.21 -4.29
N ASN A 168 22.70 0.36 -3.27
CA ASN A 168 23.10 -0.75 -2.41
C ASN A 168 21.90 -1.30 -1.62
N LEU A 169 21.03 -0.41 -1.12
CA LEU A 169 19.79 -0.82 -0.45
C LEU A 169 18.87 -1.58 -1.41
N ARG A 170 18.70 -1.07 -2.63
CA ARG A 170 17.91 -1.74 -3.67
C ARG A 170 18.43 -3.14 -3.98
N SER A 171 19.74 -3.29 -4.14
CA SER A 171 20.35 -4.60 -4.41
C SER A 171 20.21 -5.55 -3.23
N LEU A 172 20.37 -5.06 -1.99
CA LEU A 172 20.21 -5.85 -0.78
C LEU A 172 18.77 -6.33 -0.58
N TYR A 173 17.81 -5.43 -0.75
CA TYR A 173 16.38 -5.75 -0.66
C TYR A 173 15.98 -6.81 -1.70
N LEU A 174 16.38 -6.64 -2.95
CA LEU A 174 16.12 -7.62 -4.02
C LEU A 174 16.73 -8.98 -3.71
N ARG A 175 17.97 -9.00 -3.21
CA ARG A 175 18.65 -10.25 -2.82
C ARG A 175 17.88 -10.96 -1.71
N LYS A 176 17.48 -10.25 -0.65
CA LYS A 176 16.72 -10.84 0.46
C LYS A 176 15.37 -11.39 -0.03
N LYS A 177 14.63 -10.65 -0.86
CA LYS A 177 13.36 -11.14 -1.45
C LYS A 177 13.53 -12.41 -2.28
N ASN A 178 14.63 -12.52 -3.02
CA ASN A 178 14.95 -13.74 -3.79
C ASN A 178 15.44 -14.90 -2.91
N GLN A 179 16.13 -14.60 -1.81
CA GLN A 179 16.53 -15.59 -0.81
C GLN A 179 15.31 -16.14 -0.09
N ASP A 180 14.40 -15.29 0.39
CA ASP A 180 13.14 -15.70 1.02
C ASP A 180 12.34 -16.61 0.08
N LEU A 181 12.24 -16.24 -1.21
CA LEU A 181 11.58 -17.07 -2.23
C LEU A 181 12.24 -18.45 -2.38
N HIS A 182 13.57 -18.52 -2.38
CA HIS A 182 14.31 -19.78 -2.51
C HIS A 182 14.15 -20.67 -1.27
N GLU A 183 14.08 -20.06 -0.08
CA GLU A 183 13.90 -20.74 1.20
C GLU A 183 12.42 -21.06 1.52
N GLY A 184 11.49 -20.72 0.63
CA GLY A 184 10.05 -20.92 0.84
C GLY A 184 9.46 -20.04 1.95
N LYS A 185 10.15 -18.97 2.34
CA LYS A 185 9.69 -18.01 3.34
C LYS A 185 8.70 -17.03 2.75
N SER A 186 7.67 -16.69 3.52
CA SER A 186 6.63 -15.72 3.15
C SER A 186 6.74 -14.42 3.95
N SER A 187 7.95 -13.86 4.04
CA SER A 187 8.18 -12.55 4.67
C SER A 187 7.44 -11.46 3.89
N SER A 188 6.81 -10.51 4.61
CA SER A 188 6.19 -9.38 3.95
C SER A 188 7.26 -8.48 3.31
N SER A 189 6.90 -7.81 2.21
CA SER A 189 7.82 -6.87 1.54
C SER A 189 8.29 -5.75 2.46
N PHE A 190 7.46 -5.34 3.43
CA PHE A 190 7.84 -4.35 4.44
C PHE A 190 8.90 -4.88 5.40
N GLU A 191 8.75 -6.08 5.93
CA GLU A 191 9.73 -6.69 6.85
C GLU A 191 11.08 -6.88 6.16
N THR A 192 11.08 -7.46 4.96
CA THR A 192 12.30 -7.64 4.17
C THR A 192 12.98 -6.29 3.86
N TYR A 193 12.19 -5.24 3.62
CA TYR A 193 12.73 -3.90 3.39
C TYR A 193 13.30 -3.26 4.66
N ALA A 194 12.60 -3.38 5.79
CA ALA A 194 13.09 -2.89 7.08
C ALA A 194 14.38 -3.60 7.51
N GLU A 195 14.47 -4.91 7.28
CA GLU A 195 15.68 -5.69 7.50
C GLU A 195 16.83 -5.20 6.60
N ALA A 196 16.59 -5.01 5.30
CA ALA A 196 17.59 -4.47 4.37
C ALA A 196 18.09 -3.08 4.80
N ILE A 197 17.21 -2.21 5.29
CA ILE A 197 17.58 -0.89 5.81
C ILE A 197 18.49 -1.03 7.02
N ASN A 198 18.12 -1.88 7.98
CA ASN A 198 18.91 -2.10 9.19
C ASN A 198 20.30 -2.65 8.86
N ASP A 199 20.37 -3.69 8.03
CA ASP A 199 21.62 -4.32 7.59
C ASP A 199 22.54 -3.33 6.88
N LEU A 200 22.00 -2.49 5.99
CA LEU A 200 22.82 -1.52 5.29
C LEU A 200 23.25 -0.39 6.22
N TYR A 201 22.34 0.12 7.06
CA TYR A 201 22.64 1.19 8.01
C TYR A 201 23.78 0.80 8.97
N ASN A 202 23.75 -0.43 9.50
CA ASN A 202 24.80 -0.94 10.40
C ASN A 202 26.17 -1.09 9.71
N ARG A 203 26.24 -1.05 8.38
CA ARG A 203 27.50 -1.03 7.61
C ARG A 203 28.00 0.39 7.31
N LEU A 204 27.19 1.41 7.61
CA LEU A 204 27.53 2.84 7.45
C LEU A 204 27.92 3.50 8.77
N THR A 205 27.77 2.78 9.87
CA THR A 205 28.23 3.12 11.22
C THR A 205 29.57 2.47 11.45
#